data_AF-A0A9D4DXA6-F1
#
_entry.id   AF-A0A9D4DXA6-F1
#
_cell.length_a   1.000
_cell.length_b   1.000
_cell.length_c   1.000
_cell.angle_alpha   90.00
_cell.angle_beta   90.00
_cell.angle_gamma   90.00
#
_symmetry.space_group_name_H-M   'P 1'
#
loop_
_entity.id
_entity.type
_entity.pdbx_description
1 polymer ?
#
loop_
_entity_poly.entity_id
_entity_poly.type
_entity_poly.pdbx_seq_one_letter_code
_entity_poly.pdbx_strand_id
1 'polypeptide(L)'
;MQNFCVGSDVQNVMCKTSCNENRSWTAWGSWSSCSDTCGYGIRERYRNCSGTSGMHNFCVGSDVQNVMCKTSCNENRYELVIPQVHFFVRITENPLTPSSEQIIIFKNAQINEGQGYDVASGKFTVSVPGLYAFVVQFCVGPSQSESGYIDIVKQGTILQRSLCEKSVGYQCTSMQAFTRAAISDQIWVRSARFSSYVYDNTDMYTSFSGVLIHA
;
A
#
# COMPACT_ATOMS: atom_id res chain seq x y z
N MET A 1 76.79 -38.36 15.45
CA MET A 1 75.61 -38.46 16.32
C MET A 1 74.82 -37.17 16.17
N GLN A 2 73.76 -37.18 15.35
CA GLN A 2 72.94 -36.00 15.10
C GLN A 2 71.98 -35.82 16.29
N ASN A 3 72.14 -34.72 17.02
CA ASN A 3 71.22 -34.33 18.09
C ASN A 3 69.95 -33.76 17.44
N PHE A 4 68.93 -34.60 17.34
CA PHE A 4 67.58 -34.14 17.01
C PHE A 4 66.98 -33.46 18.24
N CYS A 5 66.54 -32.21 18.10
CA CYS A 5 65.67 -31.60 19.08
C CYS A 5 64.31 -32.30 19.00
N VAL A 6 63.84 -32.85 20.12
CA VAL A 6 62.52 -33.49 20.20
C VAL A 6 61.52 -32.46 20.73
N GLY A 7 60.55 -32.09 19.89
CA GLY A 7 59.49 -31.14 20.21
C GLY A 7 59.10 -30.32 18.99
N SER A 8 57.89 -29.76 18.97
CA SER A 8 57.53 -28.77 17.94
C SER A 8 58.31 -27.48 18.18
N ASP A 9 58.77 -26.87 17.08
CA ASP A 9 59.30 -25.51 16.99
C ASP A 9 58.28 -24.43 17.39
N VAL A 10 57.02 -24.81 17.58
CA VAL A 10 55.95 -23.92 18.04
C VAL A 10 55.26 -24.52 19.26
N GLN A 11 55.29 -23.79 20.37
CA GLN A 11 54.50 -24.10 21.55
C GLN A 11 53.35 -23.09 21.68
N ASN A 12 52.11 -23.57 21.52
CA ASN A 12 50.93 -22.76 21.79
C ASN A 12 50.51 -22.95 23.25
N VAL A 13 50.69 -21.90 24.07
CA VAL A 13 50.16 -21.84 25.44
C VAL A 13 48.99 -20.86 25.45
N MET A 14 47.86 -21.29 26.03
CA MET A 14 46.75 -20.38 26.32
C MET A 14 47.25 -19.32 27.32
N CYS A 15 47.33 -18.07 26.90
CA CYS A 15 47.58 -16.97 27.82
C CYS A 15 46.37 -16.87 28.77
N LYS A 16 46.54 -17.23 30.05
CA LYS A 16 45.70 -16.66 31.11
C LYS A 16 46.10 -15.20 31.28
N THR A 17 45.72 -14.36 30.32
CA THR A 17 45.68 -12.94 30.58
C THR A 17 44.54 -12.77 31.57
N SER A 18 44.86 -12.59 32.85
CA SER A 18 43.91 -12.02 33.79
C SER A 18 43.48 -10.70 33.19
N CYS A 19 42.25 -10.61 32.67
CA CYS A 19 41.64 -9.34 32.34
C CYS A 19 41.72 -8.52 33.62
N ASN A 20 42.54 -7.46 33.64
CA ASN A 20 42.63 -6.57 34.79
C ASN A 20 41.20 -6.15 35.17
N GLU A 21 40.74 -6.62 36.34
CA GLU A 21 39.38 -6.48 36.85
C GLU A 21 39.00 -5.03 37.21
N ASN A 22 39.90 -4.07 36.95
CA ASN A 22 39.77 -2.67 37.34
C ASN A 22 39.34 -1.74 36.20
N ARG A 23 38.55 -2.23 35.24
CA ARG A 23 37.98 -1.39 34.16
C ARG A 23 36.47 -1.51 34.17
N SER A 24 35.80 -0.43 34.50
CA SER A 24 34.35 -0.38 34.56
C SER A 24 33.83 0.86 33.82
N TRP A 25 32.63 0.72 33.26
CA TRP A 25 31.88 1.86 32.79
C TRP A 25 31.60 2.79 33.97
N THR A 26 31.75 4.10 33.75
CA THR A 26 31.15 5.08 34.67
C THR A 26 29.64 4.90 34.67
N ALA A 27 28.98 5.47 35.68
CA ALA A 27 27.54 5.68 35.60
C ALA A 27 27.20 6.44 34.30
N TRP A 28 26.02 6.15 33.76
CA TRP A 28 25.47 6.90 32.63
C TRP A 28 25.25 8.35 33.04
N GLY A 29 25.58 9.27 32.13
CA GLY A 29 25.18 10.67 32.24
C GLY A 29 23.66 10.85 32.12
N SER A 30 23.23 12.08 32.33
CA SER A 30 21.84 12.49 32.12
C SER A 30 21.44 12.34 30.64
N TRP A 31 20.16 12.08 30.42
CA TRP A 31 19.59 12.12 29.07
C TRP A 31 19.63 13.54 28.50
N SER A 32 19.91 13.66 27.21
CA SER A 32 19.66 14.87 26.44
C SER A 32 18.18 15.23 26.42
N SER A 33 17.89 16.46 26.01
CA SER A 33 16.54 16.78 25.54
C SER A 33 16.17 15.90 24.34
N CYS A 34 14.87 15.73 24.11
CA CYS A 34 14.38 15.05 22.91
C CYS A 34 14.83 15.83 21.68
N SER A 35 15.30 15.15 20.62
CA SER A 35 15.65 15.78 19.34
C SER A 35 14.50 16.60 18.78
N ASP A 36 13.28 16.11 18.96
CA ASP A 36 12.07 16.70 18.45
C ASP A 36 11.25 17.33 19.56
N THR A 37 10.86 18.58 19.33
CA THR A 37 10.06 19.38 20.26
C THR A 37 8.60 18.94 20.28
N CYS A 38 8.16 18.11 19.32
CA CYS A 38 6.81 17.56 19.23
C CYS A 38 6.83 16.14 18.62
N GLY A 39 5.99 15.24 19.11
CA GLY A 39 5.79 13.92 18.53
C GLY A 39 6.80 12.89 19.04
N TYR A 40 7.47 12.21 18.12
CA TYR A 40 8.47 11.20 18.44
C TYR A 40 9.85 11.73 18.06
N GLY A 41 10.79 11.60 19.00
CA GLY A 41 12.19 11.91 18.75
C GLY A 41 13.12 10.94 19.46
N ILE A 42 14.40 11.27 19.46
CA ILE A 42 15.47 10.49 20.10
C ILE A 42 16.11 11.35 21.19
N ARG A 43 16.36 10.74 22.34
CA ARG A 43 17.25 11.30 23.35
C ARG A 43 18.42 10.37 23.59
N GLU A 44 19.56 10.95 23.89
CA GLU A 44 20.83 10.25 23.99
C GLU A 44 21.44 10.46 25.37
N ARG A 45 22.22 9.49 25.84
CA ARG A 45 23.08 9.66 27.01
C ARG A 45 24.41 8.95 26.79
N TYR A 46 25.43 9.44 27.49
CA TYR A 46 26.81 9.04 27.30
C TYR A 46 27.39 8.47 28.61
N ARG A 47 28.37 7.57 28.51
CA ARG A 47 29.18 7.07 29.63
C ARG A 47 30.63 6.95 29.20
N ASN A 48 31.56 7.06 30.15
CA ASN A 48 32.98 6.93 29.87
C ASN A 48 33.53 5.61 30.39
N CYS A 49 34.60 5.11 29.78
CA CYS A 49 35.34 3.97 30.28
C CYS A 49 36.37 4.45 31.30
N SER A 50 36.30 3.98 32.54
CA SER A 50 37.30 4.30 33.56
C SER A 50 38.49 3.34 33.48
N GLY A 51 39.70 3.87 33.29
CA GLY A 51 40.96 3.10 33.21
C GLY A 51 42.16 3.99 32.86
N THR A 52 43.36 3.61 33.30
CA THR A 52 44.60 4.36 33.02
C THR A 52 45.01 4.23 31.55
N SER A 53 45.31 5.36 30.93
CA SER A 53 45.54 5.55 29.50
C SER A 53 46.80 4.83 29.01
N GLY A 54 46.61 3.88 28.09
CA GLY A 54 47.69 3.21 27.39
C GLY A 54 47.13 2.23 26.36
N MET A 55 46.84 2.76 25.16
CA MET A 55 46.46 2.06 23.93
C MET A 55 45.10 1.31 23.93
N HIS A 56 44.15 1.93 23.22
CA HIS A 56 42.83 1.44 22.78
C HIS A 56 41.75 1.20 23.87
N ASN A 57 40.57 1.77 23.63
CA ASN A 57 39.40 1.79 24.52
C ASN A 57 38.76 0.39 24.64
N PHE A 58 39.07 -0.38 25.68
CA PHE A 58 38.56 -1.75 25.85
C PHE A 58 37.47 -1.90 26.94
N CYS A 59 36.51 -0.98 27.02
CA CYS A 59 35.25 -1.31 27.69
C CYS A 59 34.31 -2.01 26.70
N VAL A 60 33.72 -3.14 27.10
CA VAL A 60 32.79 -3.88 26.23
C VAL A 60 31.43 -3.18 26.20
N GLY A 61 30.97 -2.82 25.00
CA GLY A 61 29.68 -2.17 24.74
C GLY A 61 29.80 -0.72 24.27
N SER A 62 28.67 -0.12 23.90
CA SER A 62 28.62 1.28 23.43
C SER A 62 28.78 2.27 24.59
N ASP A 63 29.50 3.36 24.34
CA ASP A 63 29.60 4.56 25.19
C ASP A 63 28.40 5.51 25.00
N VAL A 64 27.58 5.26 23.98
CA VAL A 64 26.34 6.00 23.66
C VAL A 64 25.12 5.10 23.79
N GLN A 65 24.02 5.64 24.34
CA GLN A 65 22.71 4.99 24.31
C GLN A 65 21.63 5.95 23.80
N ASN A 66 20.80 5.46 22.88
CA ASN A 66 19.70 6.19 22.26
C ASN A 66 18.36 5.53 22.60
N VAL A 67 17.39 6.34 23.01
CA VAL A 67 16.02 5.87 23.33
C VAL A 67 15.00 6.84 22.75
N MET A 68 13.88 6.28 22.26
CA MET A 68 12.75 7.07 21.79
C MET A 68 12.14 7.89 22.92
N CYS A 69 11.86 9.16 22.65
CA CYS A 69 11.10 10.04 23.53
C CYS A 69 9.81 10.47 22.82
N LYS A 70 8.76 10.66 23.62
CA LYS A 70 7.49 11.20 23.17
C LYS A 70 7.27 12.57 23.80
N THR A 71 7.14 13.60 22.99
CA THR A 71 6.82 14.97 23.41
C THR A 71 5.38 15.30 23.01
N SER A 72 4.63 15.89 23.94
CA SER A 72 3.23 16.26 23.67
C SER A 72 3.20 17.37 22.62
N CYS A 73 2.56 17.12 21.49
CA CYS A 73 2.22 18.17 20.54
C CYS A 73 1.01 18.94 21.10
N ASN A 74 1.04 20.27 21.02
CA ASN A 74 -0.20 21.04 21.01
C ASN A 74 -0.89 20.76 19.68
N GLU A 75 -1.66 19.68 19.62
CA GLU A 75 -2.52 19.38 18.49
C GLU A 75 -3.65 20.42 18.49
N ASN A 76 -3.45 21.51 17.74
CA ASN A 76 -4.59 22.09 17.05
C ASN A 76 -5.07 21.01 16.07
N ARG A 77 -5.97 20.14 16.54
CA ARG A 77 -6.70 19.21 15.69
C ARG A 77 -7.59 20.03 14.77
N TYR A 78 -7.03 20.52 13.67
CA TYR A 78 -7.80 20.54 12.45
C TYR A 78 -8.12 19.09 12.18
N GLU A 79 -9.34 18.68 12.52
CA GLU A 79 -9.89 17.41 12.11
C GLU A 79 -9.72 17.37 10.58
N LEU A 80 -8.79 16.54 10.10
CA LEU A 80 -8.55 16.41 8.67
C LEU A 80 -9.81 15.73 8.11
N VAL A 81 -10.77 16.54 7.65
CA VAL A 81 -11.98 16.03 7.01
C VAL A 81 -11.56 15.48 5.66
N ILE A 82 -11.16 14.21 5.64
CA ILE A 82 -10.84 13.52 4.39
C ILE A 82 -12.18 13.28 3.68
N PRO A 83 -12.36 13.83 2.47
CA PRO A 83 -13.59 13.61 1.72
C PRO A 83 -13.76 12.12 1.42
N GLN A 84 -14.78 11.52 2.02
CA GLN A 84 -15.20 10.13 1.78
C GLN A 84 -15.90 10.09 0.41
N VAL A 85 -15.15 9.81 -0.66
CA VAL A 85 -15.71 9.65 -2.00
C VAL A 85 -15.30 8.30 -2.55
N HIS A 86 -16.19 7.32 -2.42
CA HIS A 86 -16.01 6.00 -2.96
C HIS A 86 -17.34 5.27 -3.16
N PHE A 87 -17.38 4.39 -4.15
CA PHE A 87 -18.57 3.58 -4.42
C PHE A 87 -18.16 2.16 -4.84
N PHE A 88 -19.07 1.23 -4.59
CA PHE A 88 -18.99 -0.16 -5.03
C PHE A 88 -20.39 -0.59 -5.46
N VAL A 89 -20.53 -0.86 -6.75
CA VAL A 89 -21.83 -1.13 -7.40
C VAL A 89 -21.76 -2.42 -8.22
N ARG A 90 -22.92 -3.05 -8.39
CA ARG A 90 -23.08 -4.35 -9.05
C ARG A 90 -24.26 -4.35 -10.01
N ILE A 91 -24.21 -5.21 -11.02
CA ILE A 91 -25.38 -5.45 -11.86
C ILE A 91 -26.41 -6.28 -11.09
N THR A 92 -27.67 -6.14 -11.47
CA THR A 92 -28.78 -6.96 -10.95
C THR A 92 -29.40 -7.81 -12.05
N GLU A 93 -29.16 -7.45 -13.30
CA GLU A 93 -29.67 -8.14 -14.47
C GLU A 93 -28.67 -9.20 -14.90
N ASN A 94 -29.16 -10.43 -15.04
CA ASN A 94 -28.34 -11.57 -15.42
C ASN A 94 -29.17 -12.58 -16.23
N PRO A 95 -28.79 -12.87 -17.49
CA PRO A 95 -27.69 -12.27 -18.24
C PRO A 95 -28.01 -10.84 -18.71
N LEU A 96 -27.01 -9.95 -18.73
CA LEU A 96 -27.14 -8.59 -19.29
C LEU A 96 -26.56 -8.56 -20.71
N THR A 97 -27.35 -8.13 -21.69
CA THR A 97 -26.96 -8.10 -23.12
C THR A 97 -26.91 -6.67 -23.65
N PRO A 98 -25.82 -5.92 -23.37
CA PRO A 98 -25.74 -4.53 -23.78
C PRO A 98 -25.51 -4.42 -25.30
N SER A 99 -26.20 -3.47 -25.94
CA SER A 99 -25.91 -3.04 -27.31
C SER A 99 -24.51 -2.42 -27.40
N SER A 100 -23.96 -2.27 -28.62
CA SER A 100 -22.70 -1.57 -28.83
C SER A 100 -22.77 -0.13 -28.28
N GLU A 101 -21.72 0.31 -27.58
CA GLU A 101 -21.60 1.65 -26.97
C GLU A 101 -22.64 1.99 -25.88
N GLN A 102 -23.37 1.00 -25.38
CA GLN A 102 -24.37 1.18 -24.32
C GLN A 102 -23.72 1.34 -22.95
N ILE A 103 -24.20 2.31 -22.16
CA ILE A 103 -23.80 2.46 -20.76
C ILE A 103 -24.27 1.24 -19.96
N ILE A 104 -23.36 0.66 -19.18
CA ILE A 104 -23.67 -0.44 -18.25
C ILE A 104 -24.16 0.17 -16.95
N ILE A 105 -25.41 -0.12 -16.59
CA ILE A 105 -26.04 0.42 -15.39
C ILE A 105 -25.96 -0.62 -14.27
N PHE A 106 -25.09 -0.35 -13.30
CA PHE A 106 -24.99 -1.14 -12.07
C PHE A 106 -26.03 -0.64 -11.06
N LYS A 107 -27.16 -1.35 -10.97
CA LYS A 107 -28.34 -0.93 -10.18
C LYS A 107 -28.20 -1.21 -8.68
N ASN A 108 -27.33 -2.13 -8.27
CA ASN A 108 -27.15 -2.50 -6.87
C ASN A 108 -25.94 -1.78 -6.28
N ALA A 109 -26.16 -0.71 -5.53
CA ALA A 109 -25.12 0.00 -4.80
C ALA A 109 -24.94 -0.59 -3.39
N GLN A 110 -23.81 -1.26 -3.16
CA GLN A 110 -23.45 -1.73 -1.81
C GLN A 110 -22.78 -0.63 -1.01
N ILE A 111 -21.99 0.22 -1.68
CA ILE A 111 -21.33 1.39 -1.11
C ILE A 111 -21.51 2.55 -2.08
N ASN A 112 -21.84 3.74 -1.58
CA ASN A 112 -21.93 4.98 -2.37
C ASN A 112 -21.69 6.21 -1.47
N GLU A 113 -20.56 6.24 -0.78
CA GLU A 113 -20.18 7.35 0.09
C GLU A 113 -19.78 8.56 -0.76
N GLY A 114 -20.25 9.74 -0.35
CA GLY A 114 -20.19 10.95 -1.16
C GLY A 114 -21.28 11.02 -2.25
N GLN A 115 -22.14 10.00 -2.36
CA GLN A 115 -23.32 9.96 -3.26
C GLN A 115 -23.01 10.33 -4.71
N GLY A 116 -21.80 9.99 -5.19
CA GLY A 116 -21.34 10.37 -6.52
C GLY A 116 -21.87 9.46 -7.63
N TYR A 117 -22.21 8.21 -7.34
CA TYR A 117 -22.72 7.28 -8.34
C TYR A 117 -24.25 7.32 -8.43
N ASP A 118 -24.78 7.54 -9.64
CA ASP A 118 -26.21 7.47 -9.95
C ASP A 118 -26.58 6.10 -10.55
N VAL A 119 -27.41 5.36 -9.81
CA VAL A 119 -27.92 4.04 -10.20
C VAL A 119 -28.95 4.09 -11.35
N ALA A 120 -29.54 5.25 -11.64
CA ALA A 120 -30.44 5.42 -12.77
C ALA A 120 -29.66 5.61 -14.08
N SER A 121 -28.61 6.45 -14.07
CA SER A 121 -27.81 6.72 -15.27
C SER A 121 -26.62 5.78 -15.47
N GLY A 122 -26.16 5.09 -14.42
CA GLY A 122 -24.94 4.29 -14.44
C GLY A 122 -23.65 5.12 -14.45
N LYS A 123 -23.70 6.36 -13.96
CA LYS A 123 -22.58 7.31 -14.03
C LYS A 123 -22.15 7.76 -12.64
N PHE A 124 -20.86 7.86 -12.45
CA PHE A 124 -20.24 8.56 -11.33
C PHE A 124 -19.99 10.02 -11.70
N THR A 125 -20.42 10.96 -10.86
CA THR A 125 -20.17 12.39 -10.99
C THR A 125 -19.23 12.85 -9.90
N VAL A 126 -18.12 13.47 -10.29
CA VAL A 126 -17.07 13.90 -9.39
C VAL A 126 -17.55 15.10 -8.56
N SER A 127 -17.55 14.93 -7.23
CA SER A 127 -17.89 15.98 -6.26
C SER A 127 -16.68 16.69 -5.68
N VAL A 128 -15.50 16.06 -5.72
CA VAL A 128 -14.24 16.58 -5.19
C VAL A 128 -13.17 16.46 -6.28
N PRO A 129 -12.49 17.55 -6.67
CA PRO A 129 -11.41 17.44 -7.65
C PRO A 129 -10.27 16.61 -7.07
N GLY A 130 -9.60 15.80 -7.88
CA GLY A 130 -8.51 14.97 -7.37
C GLY A 130 -8.09 13.84 -8.30
N LEU A 131 -7.25 12.96 -7.79
CA LEU A 131 -6.84 11.70 -8.42
C LEU A 131 -7.78 10.58 -7.98
N TYR A 132 -8.39 9.91 -8.95
CA TYR A 132 -9.30 8.79 -8.74
C TYR A 132 -8.72 7.49 -9.31
N ALA A 133 -9.03 6.38 -8.64
CA ALA A 133 -8.92 5.04 -9.20
C ALA A 133 -10.30 4.44 -9.44
N PHE A 134 -10.47 3.83 -10.59
CA PHE A 134 -11.67 3.11 -11.00
C PHE A 134 -11.31 1.67 -11.31
N VAL A 135 -12.09 0.72 -10.82
CA VAL A 135 -11.89 -0.71 -11.06
C VAL A 135 -13.19 -1.30 -11.57
N VAL A 136 -13.12 -2.04 -12.67
CA VAL A 136 -14.23 -2.83 -13.18
C VAL A 136 -13.80 -4.28 -13.21
N GLN A 137 -14.62 -5.15 -12.64
CA GLN A 137 -14.56 -6.58 -12.85
C GLN A 137 -15.80 -6.98 -13.62
N PHE A 138 -15.63 -7.69 -14.72
CA PHE A 138 -16.77 -8.23 -15.46
C PHE A 138 -16.48 -9.64 -15.94
N CYS A 139 -17.54 -10.43 -16.02
CA CYS A 139 -17.50 -11.74 -16.64
C CYS A 139 -18.42 -11.78 -17.84
N VAL A 140 -18.05 -12.60 -18.81
CA VAL A 140 -18.89 -12.96 -19.94
C VAL A 140 -19.24 -14.43 -19.86
N GLY A 141 -20.46 -14.74 -20.32
CA GLY A 141 -20.89 -16.12 -20.47
C GLY A 141 -20.13 -16.88 -21.55
N PRO A 142 -20.22 -18.21 -21.57
CA PRO A 142 -19.62 -19.04 -22.61
C PRO A 142 -20.19 -18.68 -24.00
N SER A 143 -19.31 -18.40 -24.96
CA SER A 143 -19.66 -18.17 -26.35
C SER A 143 -18.50 -18.54 -27.27
N GLN A 144 -18.79 -19.25 -28.37
CA GLN A 144 -17.78 -19.67 -29.35
C GLN A 144 -17.59 -18.66 -30.50
N SER A 145 -18.45 -17.65 -30.58
CA SER A 145 -18.42 -16.64 -31.65
C SER A 145 -18.29 -15.21 -31.12
N GLU A 146 -18.53 -14.98 -29.83
CA GLU A 146 -18.74 -13.64 -29.30
C GLU A 146 -17.73 -13.29 -28.22
N SER A 147 -17.33 -12.03 -28.20
CA SER A 147 -16.42 -11.48 -27.18
C SER A 147 -17.07 -10.25 -26.55
N GLY A 148 -16.71 -10.00 -25.29
CA GLY A 148 -17.18 -8.82 -24.57
C GLY A 148 -16.08 -7.80 -24.44
N TYR A 149 -16.33 -6.58 -24.91
CA TYR A 149 -15.43 -5.44 -24.72
C TYR A 149 -16.11 -4.40 -23.87
N ILE A 150 -15.42 -3.92 -22.84
CA ILE A 150 -15.89 -2.80 -22.02
C ILE A 150 -14.86 -1.69 -21.98
N ASP A 151 -15.36 -0.47 -21.87
CA ASP A 151 -14.57 0.74 -21.70
C ASP A 151 -14.91 1.39 -20.35
N ILE A 152 -13.90 1.85 -19.62
CA ILE A 152 -14.08 2.93 -18.64
C ILE A 152 -13.93 4.24 -19.40
N VAL A 153 -14.92 5.11 -19.29
CA VAL A 153 -15.02 6.36 -20.05
C VAL A 153 -15.09 7.54 -19.08
N LYS A 154 -14.36 8.62 -19.39
CA LYS A 154 -14.46 9.92 -18.72
C LYS A 154 -14.81 10.98 -19.75
N GLN A 155 -15.93 11.68 -19.57
CA GLN A 155 -16.37 12.76 -20.47
C GLN A 155 -16.31 12.37 -21.97
N GLY A 156 -16.69 11.13 -22.29
CA GLY A 156 -16.65 10.60 -23.66
C GLY A 156 -15.29 10.07 -24.13
N THR A 157 -14.21 10.34 -23.39
CA THR A 157 -12.87 9.79 -23.66
C THR A 157 -12.69 8.44 -23.00
N ILE A 158 -12.25 7.43 -23.75
CA ILE A 158 -11.92 6.10 -23.20
C ILE A 158 -10.64 6.22 -22.36
N LEU A 159 -10.73 5.89 -21.08
CA LEU A 159 -9.56 5.82 -20.20
C LEU A 159 -8.84 4.48 -20.32
N GLN A 160 -9.61 3.39 -20.38
CA GLN A 160 -9.06 2.04 -20.50
C GLN A 160 -10.12 1.12 -21.12
N ARG A 161 -9.66 0.15 -21.91
CA ARG A 161 -10.48 -0.90 -22.52
C ARG A 161 -10.01 -2.26 -22.03
N SER A 162 -10.95 -3.14 -21.71
CA SER A 162 -10.69 -4.55 -21.44
C SER A 162 -11.52 -5.44 -22.37
N LEU A 163 -10.99 -6.63 -22.60
CA LEU A 163 -11.56 -7.64 -23.48
C LEU A 163 -11.72 -8.94 -22.70
N CYS A 164 -12.82 -9.62 -22.99
CA CYS A 164 -13.04 -10.99 -22.60
C CYS A 164 -13.29 -11.78 -23.89
N GLU A 165 -12.31 -12.60 -24.27
CA GLU A 165 -12.33 -13.32 -25.55
C GLU A 165 -13.36 -14.46 -25.52
N LYS A 166 -13.82 -14.86 -26.71
CA LYS A 166 -14.70 -16.01 -26.90
C LYS A 166 -14.09 -17.26 -26.26
N SER A 167 -14.89 -17.98 -25.48
CA SER A 167 -14.46 -19.18 -24.78
C SER A 167 -15.63 -20.13 -24.56
N VAL A 168 -15.32 -21.42 -24.44
CA VAL A 168 -16.29 -22.47 -24.12
C VAL A 168 -16.76 -22.42 -22.67
N GLY A 169 -16.04 -21.68 -21.81
CA GLY A 169 -16.39 -21.46 -20.40
C GLY A 169 -16.57 -19.99 -20.08
N TYR A 170 -17.02 -19.70 -18.86
CA TYR A 170 -17.07 -18.35 -18.34
C TYR A 170 -15.66 -17.73 -18.35
N GLN A 171 -15.59 -16.47 -18.74
CA GLN A 171 -14.35 -15.70 -18.73
C GLN A 171 -14.59 -14.43 -17.92
N CYS A 172 -13.63 -14.11 -17.07
CA CYS A 172 -13.68 -12.94 -16.21
C CYS A 172 -12.39 -12.15 -16.38
N THR A 173 -12.51 -10.84 -16.38
CA THR A 173 -11.36 -9.95 -16.45
C THR A 173 -11.60 -8.75 -15.55
N SER A 174 -10.50 -8.19 -15.04
CA SER A 174 -10.49 -6.99 -14.23
C SER A 174 -9.68 -5.90 -14.93
N MET A 175 -10.11 -4.66 -14.74
CA MET A 175 -9.50 -3.50 -15.34
C MET A 175 -9.43 -2.39 -14.32
N GLN A 176 -8.29 -1.70 -14.27
CA GLN A 176 -8.11 -0.51 -13.46
C GLN A 176 -7.74 0.68 -14.35
N ALA A 177 -8.28 1.85 -14.02
CA ALA A 177 -7.94 3.13 -14.63
C ALA A 177 -7.70 4.18 -13.54
N PHE A 178 -6.64 4.98 -13.72
CA PHE A 178 -6.36 6.14 -12.89
C PHE A 178 -6.59 7.40 -13.71
N THR A 179 -7.20 8.42 -13.12
CA THR A 179 -7.39 9.70 -13.80
C THR A 179 -7.51 10.84 -12.80
N ARG A 180 -7.01 12.01 -13.19
CA ARG A 180 -7.37 13.26 -12.50
C ARG A 180 -8.73 13.72 -13.00
N ALA A 181 -9.61 14.10 -12.09
CA ALA A 181 -10.95 14.57 -12.42
C ALA A 181 -11.24 15.92 -11.75
N ALA A 182 -11.96 16.78 -12.48
CA ALA A 182 -12.48 18.03 -11.96
C ALA A 182 -13.92 17.84 -11.48
N ILE A 183 -14.42 18.79 -10.69
CA ILE A 183 -15.83 18.81 -10.26
C ILE A 183 -16.74 18.70 -11.49
N SER A 184 -17.80 17.90 -11.36
CA SER A 184 -18.77 17.59 -12.42
C SER A 184 -18.25 16.73 -13.58
N ASP A 185 -16.99 16.29 -13.55
CA ASP A 185 -16.56 15.25 -14.49
C ASP A 185 -17.37 13.97 -14.28
N GLN A 186 -17.84 13.38 -15.38
CA GLN A 186 -18.58 12.13 -15.36
C GLN A 186 -17.71 10.96 -15.81
N ILE A 187 -17.80 9.85 -15.06
CA ILE A 187 -17.14 8.58 -15.33
C ILE A 187 -18.17 7.46 -15.38
N TRP A 188 -18.07 6.57 -16.35
CA TRP A 188 -18.98 5.44 -16.48
C TRP A 188 -18.32 4.27 -17.21
N VAL A 189 -19.01 3.12 -17.16
CA VAL A 189 -18.65 1.93 -17.93
C VAL A 189 -19.62 1.82 -19.11
N ARG A 190 -19.09 1.49 -20.29
CA ARG A 190 -19.92 1.13 -21.44
C ARG A 190 -19.43 -0.14 -22.08
N SER A 191 -20.33 -0.86 -22.74
CA SER A 191 -19.94 -1.82 -23.76
C SER A 191 -19.27 -1.10 -24.94
N ALA A 192 -18.30 -1.73 -25.58
CA ALA A 192 -17.75 -1.29 -26.86
C ALA A 192 -18.32 -2.16 -27.97
N ARG A 193 -17.57 -3.16 -28.45
CA ARG A 193 -18.09 -4.22 -29.31
C ARG A 193 -18.59 -5.33 -28.41
N PHE A 194 -19.90 -5.41 -28.20
CA PHE A 194 -20.47 -6.47 -27.40
C PHE A 194 -21.33 -7.34 -28.29
N SER A 195 -20.93 -8.60 -28.42
CA SER A 195 -21.75 -9.60 -29.08
C SER A 195 -22.12 -10.74 -28.14
N SER A 196 -21.60 -10.76 -26.90
CA SER A 196 -21.92 -11.77 -25.88
C SER A 196 -22.88 -11.21 -24.82
N TYR A 197 -22.97 -11.83 -23.65
CA TYR A 197 -23.68 -11.30 -22.49
C TYR A 197 -22.77 -11.19 -21.27
N VAL A 198 -22.96 -10.14 -20.50
CA VAL A 198 -22.34 -9.97 -19.19
C VAL A 198 -23.02 -10.93 -18.22
N TYR A 199 -22.20 -11.67 -17.48
CA TYR A 199 -22.61 -12.67 -16.52
C TYR A 199 -22.38 -12.20 -15.09
N ASP A 200 -23.34 -12.50 -14.22
CA ASP A 200 -23.18 -12.44 -12.77
C ASP A 200 -23.91 -13.63 -12.14
N ASN A 201 -23.76 -13.88 -10.85
CA ASN A 201 -24.56 -14.85 -10.11
C ASN A 201 -24.54 -14.51 -8.61
N THR A 202 -24.96 -15.46 -7.77
CA THR A 202 -24.89 -15.31 -6.31
C THR A 202 -23.46 -15.19 -5.76
N ASP A 203 -22.45 -15.63 -6.51
CA ASP A 203 -21.03 -15.51 -6.18
C ASP A 203 -20.43 -14.17 -6.58
N MET A 204 -21.24 -13.26 -7.15
CA MET A 204 -20.92 -11.85 -7.20
C MET A 204 -19.65 -11.53 -8.03
N TYR A 205 -19.68 -11.78 -9.33
CA TYR A 205 -18.55 -11.55 -10.22
C TYR A 205 -18.46 -10.16 -10.88
N THR A 206 -19.58 -9.56 -11.30
CA THR A 206 -19.54 -8.32 -12.08
C THR A 206 -19.79 -7.08 -11.22
N SER A 207 -18.81 -6.17 -11.18
CA SER A 207 -18.84 -4.98 -10.34
C SER A 207 -18.07 -3.80 -10.93
N PHE A 208 -18.43 -2.60 -10.49
CA PHE A 208 -17.72 -1.36 -10.77
C PHE A 208 -17.51 -0.60 -9.47
N SER A 209 -16.30 -0.10 -9.26
CA SER A 209 -15.95 0.67 -8.08
C SER A 209 -15.05 1.84 -8.44
N GLY A 210 -15.08 2.85 -7.57
CA GLY A 210 -14.23 4.02 -7.68
C GLY A 210 -13.92 4.61 -6.32
N VAL A 211 -12.74 5.19 -6.18
CA VAL A 211 -12.28 5.83 -4.95
C VAL A 211 -11.42 7.06 -5.25
N LEU A 212 -11.62 8.12 -4.48
CA LEU A 212 -10.71 9.27 -4.42
C LEU A 212 -9.44 8.86 -3.67
N ILE A 213 -8.29 8.91 -4.35
CA ILE A 213 -6.98 8.59 -3.76
C ILE A 213 -6.39 9.84 -3.09
N HIS A 214 -6.49 10.98 -3.76
CA HIS A 214 -5.89 12.23 -3.31
C HIS A 214 -6.70 13.41 -3.86
N ALA A 215 -7.18 14.27 -2.98
CA ALA A 215 -7.85 15.53 -3.33
C ALA A 215 -6.82 16.58 -3.74
#